data_AF-A0A532AGH3-F1
#
_entry.id   AF-A0A532AGH3-F1
#
_cell.length_a   1.000
_cell.length_b   1.000
_cell.length_c   1.000
_cell.angle_alpha   90.00
_cell.angle_beta   90.00
_cell.angle_gamma   90.00
#
_symmetry.space_group_name_H-M   'P 1'
#
loop_
_entity.id
_entity.type
_entity.pdbx_description
1 polymer ?
#
loop_
_entity_poly.entity_id
_entity_poly.type
_entity_poly.pdbx_seq_one_letter_code
_entity_poly.pdbx_strand_id
1 'polypeptide(L)'
;VVFTESPASNTFEVQDIPAIAKAAHAAGAIVMMDNTWATPLYFRPLDHGVDISIHAATKYPAGHSDVLLGTVSANKACWKQLCET
;
A
#
# COMPACT_ATOMS: atom_id res chain seq x y z
N VAL A 1 -11.54 0.43 -7.72
CA VAL A 1 -10.37 0.33 -6.81
C VAL A 1 -10.21 -1.11 -6.42
N VAL A 2 -8.99 -1.65 -6.48
CA VAL A 2 -8.62 -2.94 -5.87
C VAL A 2 -7.76 -2.64 -4.66
N PHE A 3 -8.15 -3.13 -3.48
CA PHE A 3 -7.41 -2.92 -2.23
C PHE A 3 -6.73 -4.22 -1.80
N THR A 4 -5.44 -4.13 -1.47
CA THR A 4 -4.57 -5.28 -1.17
C THR A 4 -3.85 -5.08 0.15
N GLU A 5 -3.40 -6.19 0.74
CA GLU A 5 -2.57 -6.21 1.94
C GLU A 5 -1.69 -7.46 1.84
N SER A 6 -0.37 -7.28 1.80
CA SER A 6 0.57 -8.38 1.62
C SER A 6 1.86 -8.13 2.40
N PRO A 7 2.18 -8.96 3.41
CA PRO A 7 1.39 -10.09 3.92
C PRO A 7 0.02 -9.69 4.50
N ALA A 8 -0.97 -10.56 4.33
CA ALA A 8 -2.32 -10.35 4.87
C ALA A 8 -2.37 -10.45 6.40
N SER A 9 -3.24 -9.65 7.01
CA SER A 9 -3.45 -9.64 8.46
C SER A 9 -3.76 -11.02 9.03
N ASN A 10 -3.07 -11.40 10.11
CA ASN A 10 -3.17 -12.64 10.88
C ASN A 10 -2.71 -13.92 10.18
N THR A 11 -3.12 -14.15 8.94
CA THR A 11 -2.87 -15.41 8.20
C THR A 11 -1.65 -15.35 7.29
N PHE A 12 -1.09 -14.14 7.07
CA PHE A 12 0.19 -13.90 6.41
C PHE A 12 0.30 -14.38 4.96
N GLU A 13 -0.81 -14.52 4.24
CA GLU A 13 -0.76 -14.80 2.81
C GLU A 13 0.00 -13.69 2.08
N VAL A 14 0.89 -14.10 1.19
CA VAL A 14 1.64 -13.19 0.32
C VAL A 14 0.99 -13.19 -1.05
N GLN A 15 0.52 -12.03 -1.47
CA GLN A 15 -0.19 -11.86 -2.74
C GLN A 15 0.80 -11.58 -3.88
N ASP A 16 0.47 -12.03 -5.09
CA ASP A 16 1.19 -11.63 -6.31
C ASP A 16 0.75 -10.21 -6.73
N ILE A 17 1.38 -9.21 -6.09
CA ILE A 17 1.05 -7.79 -6.30
C ILE A 17 1.22 -7.36 -7.77
N PRO A 18 2.31 -7.69 -8.49
CA PRO A 18 2.43 -7.36 -9.91
C PRO A 18 1.31 -7.96 -10.78
N ALA A 19 0.92 -9.22 -10.53
CA ALA A 19 -0.18 -9.84 -11.29
C ALA A 19 -1.53 -9.17 -10.99
N ILE A 20 -1.81 -8.86 -9.73
CA ILE A 20 -3.02 -8.13 -9.32
C ILE A 20 -3.05 -6.74 -9.95
N ALA A 21 -1.94 -5.99 -9.89
CA ALA A 21 -1.82 -4.67 -10.49
C ALA A 21 -2.12 -4.70 -11.98
N LYS A 22 -1.50 -5.64 -12.71
CA LYS A 22 -1.75 -5.83 -14.14
C LYS A 22 -3.23 -6.08 -14.45
N ALA A 23 -3.89 -6.95 -13.68
CA ALA A 23 -5.30 -7.27 -13.89
C ALA A 23 -6.23 -6.10 -13.55
N ALA A 24 -5.95 -5.38 -12.46
CA ALA A 24 -6.72 -4.21 -12.03
C ALA A 24 -6.64 -3.07 -13.05
N HIS A 25 -5.43 -2.76 -13.51
CA HIS A 25 -5.21 -1.70 -14.50
C HIS A 25 -5.84 -2.04 -15.86
N ALA A 26 -5.85 -3.32 -16.27
CA ALA A 26 -6.55 -3.76 -17.48
C ALA A 26 -8.08 -3.52 -17.42
N ALA A 27 -8.65 -3.50 -16.21
CA ALA A 27 -10.05 -3.15 -15.96
C ALA A 27 -10.28 -1.66 -15.67
N GLY A 28 -9.25 -0.80 -15.79
CA GLY A 28 -9.33 0.63 -15.49
C GLY A 28 -9.43 0.96 -14.00
N ALA A 29 -9.12 0.02 -13.10
CA ALA A 29 -9.11 0.22 -11.66
C ALA A 29 -7.70 0.57 -11.15
N ILE A 30 -7.61 1.49 -10.19
CA ILE A 30 -6.36 1.71 -9.43
C ILE A 30 -6.18 0.64 -8.35
N VAL A 31 -4.92 0.42 -7.94
CA VAL A 31 -4.54 -0.45 -6.83
C VAL A 31 -4.07 0.34 -5.62
N MET A 32 -4.67 0.04 -4.48
CA MET A 32 -4.26 0.55 -3.16
C MET A 32 -3.72 -0.62 -2.35
N MET A 33 -2.64 -0.40 -1.60
CA MET A 33 -2.02 -1.44 -0.78
C MET A 33 -1.78 -0.93 0.64
N ASP A 34 -2.25 -1.67 1.64
CA ASP A 34 -1.70 -1.59 2.98
C ASP A 34 -0.35 -2.33 2.99
N ASN A 35 0.73 -1.56 3.17
CA ASN A 35 2.10 -2.04 3.18
C ASN A 35 2.71 -2.00 4.60
N THR A 36 1.86 -2.04 5.63
CA THR A 36 2.29 -1.90 7.03
C THR A 36 3.28 -2.98 7.44
N TRP A 37 3.04 -4.23 7.06
CA TRP A 37 3.89 -5.33 7.52
C TRP A 37 5.28 -5.30 6.87
N ALA A 38 5.33 -5.17 5.54
CA ALA A 38 6.60 -5.19 4.82
C ALA A 38 7.38 -3.89 4.99
N THR A 39 6.72 -2.77 5.29
CA THR A 39 7.31 -1.42 5.31
C THR A 39 7.90 -1.04 3.93
N PRO A 40 8.28 0.24 3.67
CA PRO A 40 8.97 0.56 2.41
C PRO A 40 10.37 -0.08 2.29
N LEU A 41 10.89 -0.71 3.35
CA LEU A 41 12.22 -1.33 3.35
C LEU A 41 12.23 -2.71 2.70
N TYR A 42 11.21 -3.55 2.95
CA TYR A 42 11.18 -4.92 2.42
C TYR A 42 10.27 -5.07 1.20
N PHE A 43 9.36 -4.12 0.96
CA PHE A 43 8.58 -4.07 -0.27
C PHE A 43 8.28 -2.62 -0.65
N ARG A 44 8.55 -2.25 -1.90
CA ARG A 44 8.35 -0.89 -2.44
C ARG A 44 7.17 -0.90 -3.41
N PRO A 45 5.91 -0.72 -2.94
CA PRO A 45 4.72 -1.08 -3.73
C PRO A 45 4.59 -0.30 -5.04
N LEU A 46 5.01 0.97 -5.03
CA LEU A 46 4.94 1.85 -6.20
C LEU A 46 5.82 1.36 -7.36
N ASP A 47 6.89 0.61 -7.07
CA ASP A 47 7.75 -0.01 -8.10
C ASP A 47 7.10 -1.28 -8.70
N HIS A 48 6.04 -1.80 -8.08
CA HIS A 48 5.36 -3.05 -8.42
C HIS A 48 3.92 -2.85 -8.93
N GLY A 49 3.59 -1.63 -9.37
CA GLY A 49 2.30 -1.31 -9.99
C GLY A 49 1.19 -0.92 -9.01
N VAL A 50 1.48 -0.80 -7.72
CA VAL A 50 0.53 -0.19 -6.78
C VAL A 50 0.50 1.33 -7.02
N ASP A 51 -0.69 1.91 -7.02
CA ASP A 51 -0.87 3.35 -7.24
C ASP A 51 -0.79 4.15 -5.94
N ILE A 52 -1.29 3.58 -4.83
CA ILE A 52 -1.30 4.18 -3.50
C ILE A 52 -0.82 3.17 -2.46
N SER A 53 0.24 3.50 -1.75
CA SER A 53 0.75 2.74 -0.59
C SER A 53 0.32 3.40 0.71
N ILE A 54 -0.32 2.64 1.58
CA ILE A 54 -0.79 3.06 2.90
C ILE A 54 0.05 2.35 3.95
N HIS A 55 0.33 3.03 5.06
CA HIS A 55 1.08 2.47 6.17
C HIS A 55 0.49 2.95 7.51
N ALA A 56 0.16 2.02 8.39
CA ALA A 56 -0.04 2.33 9.80
C ALA A 56 1.31 2.60 10.46
N ALA A 57 1.78 3.85 10.35
CA ALA A 57 3.04 4.29 10.94
C ALA A 57 3.09 4.13 12.46
N THR A 58 1.94 4.00 13.13
CA THR A 58 1.79 3.48 14.50
C THR A 58 2.62 2.23 14.81
N LYS A 59 2.87 1.38 13.80
CA LYS A 59 3.54 0.08 13.96
C LYS A 59 5.05 0.22 13.86
N TYR A 60 5.68 -0.38 12.87
CA TYR A 60 7.14 -0.40 12.74
C TYR A 60 7.78 0.99 12.69
N PRO A 61 7.20 2.01 12.01
CA PRO A 61 7.83 3.34 11.97
C PRO A 61 7.84 4.06 13.33
N ALA A 62 6.74 4.07 14.07
CA ALA A 62 6.69 4.64 15.42
C ALA A 62 7.48 3.77 16.40
N GLY A 63 7.33 2.44 16.32
CA GLY A 63 8.16 1.44 16.99
C GLY A 63 7.98 1.30 18.50
N HIS A 64 7.26 2.22 19.15
CA HIS A 64 7.23 2.35 20.62
C HIS A 64 5.82 2.29 21.23
N SER A 65 4.79 1.98 20.42
CA SER A 65 3.39 1.83 20.88
C SER A 65 2.80 3.06 21.59
N ASP A 66 3.30 4.26 21.29
CA ASP A 66 2.98 5.52 21.97
C ASP A 66 2.39 6.60 21.04
N VAL A 67 2.44 6.38 19.72
CA VAL A 67 1.95 7.32 18.69
C VAL A 67 0.98 6.61 17.75
N LEU A 68 -0.16 7.26 17.49
CA LEU A 68 -1.07 6.89 16.41
C LEU A 68 -0.80 7.77 15.18
N LEU A 69 -0.33 7.18 14.09
CA LEU A 69 -0.02 7.88 12.85
C LEU A 69 -0.27 6.99 11.63
N GLY A 70 -0.81 7.57 10.57
CA GLY A 70 -0.94 6.96 9.26
C GLY A 70 -0.17 7.76 8.21
N THR A 71 0.41 7.06 7.23
CA THR A 71 1.03 7.72 6.07
C THR A 71 0.48 7.13 4.78
N VAL A 72 0.32 7.97 3.76
CA VAL A 72 -0.11 7.55 2.43
C VAL A 72 0.87 8.13 1.42
N SER A 73 1.38 7.29 0.53
CA SER A 73 2.22 7.66 -0.61
C SER A 73 1.51 7.27 -1.90
N ALA A 74 1.61 8.09 -2.93
CA ALA A 74 0.98 7.82 -4.22
C ALA A 74 1.93 8.05 -5.39
N ASN A 75 1.69 7.36 -6.50
CA ASN A 75 2.34 7.66 -7.76
C ASN A 75 1.83 9.00 -8.35
N LYS A 76 2.45 9.44 -9.45
CA LYS A 76 2.11 10.71 -10.10
C LYS A 76 0.64 10.80 -10.54
N ALA A 77 0.03 9.69 -10.94
CA ALA A 77 -1.35 9.68 -11.44
C ALA A 77 -2.37 9.93 -10.32
N CYS A 78 -2.13 9.39 -9.12
CA CYS A 78 -3.03 9.51 -7.98
C CYS A 78 -2.71 10.66 -7.02
N TRP A 79 -1.50 11.25 -7.10
CA TRP A 79 -1.03 12.27 -6.14
C TRP A 79 -1.97 13.47 -6.00
N LYS A 80 -2.38 14.08 -7.12
CA LYS A 80 -3.23 15.29 -7.08
C LYS A 80 -4.54 15.03 -6.35
N GLN A 81 -5.20 13.92 -6.66
CA GLN A 81 -6.47 13.55 -6.05
C GLN A 81 -6.31 13.24 -4.56
N LEU A 82 -5.20 12.59 -4.17
CA LEU A 82 -4.90 12.32 -2.75
C LEU A 82 -4.69 13.60 -1.93
N CYS A 83 -4.13 14.66 -2.50
CA CYS A 83 -3.94 15.93 -1.79
C CYS A 83 -5.21 16.76 -1.62
N GLU A 84 -6.26 16.47 -2.41
CA GLU A 84 -7.53 17.20 -2.36
C GLU A 84 -8.53 16.58 -1.36
N THR A 85 -8.22 15.39 -0.82
CA THR A 85 -8.94 14.74 0.28
C THR A 85 -8.40 15.13 1.65
#